data_AF-A0A534X0S2-F1
#
_entry.id   AF-A0A534X0S2-F1
#
_cell.length_a   1.000
_cell.length_b   1.000
_cell.length_c   1.000
_cell.angle_alpha   90.00
_cell.angle_beta   90.00
_cell.angle_gamma   90.00
#
_symmetry.space_group_name_H-M   'P 1'
#
loop_
_entity.id
_entity.type
_entity.pdbx_description
1 polymer ?
#
loop_
_entity_poly.entity_id
_entity_poly.type
_entity_poly.pdbx_seq_one_letter_code
_entity_poly.pdbx_strand_id
1 'polypeptide(L)'
;MPLHTDRAFEEQLGQLRTAVLEMGGLVEEQIGQAVRALTQRDEALAHATIERDHTVNRFDVEIDDLSLKLLALRQPAARDLRLITTTLKITTDLERIGDMATHIAERAIELAAEVPIKPYIDIPRMADVARDMLRRSLDAFVREDTELALSVCLADDTIDQLHEQLFRELLSYMVENPATVSRAMRLLFVSKYLERVGDHATNIAEMVIFMVKGRSIRHMDKLPREL
;
A
#
# COMPACT_ATOMS: atom_id res chain seq x y z
N MET A 1 -12.62 -32.38 3.09
CA MET A 1 -13.01 -31.00 3.47
C MET A 1 -14.43 -31.06 4.01
N PRO A 2 -14.71 -30.67 5.26
CA PRO A 2 -16.08 -30.39 5.62
C PRO A 2 -16.43 -29.08 4.92
N LEU A 3 -17.32 -29.16 3.91
CA LEU A 3 -17.95 -27.97 3.32
C LEU A 3 -18.66 -27.23 4.45
N HIS A 4 -18.41 -25.92 4.57
CA HIS A 4 -19.28 -25.11 5.40
C HIS A 4 -20.65 -25.16 4.73
N THR A 5 -21.63 -25.78 5.39
CA THR A 5 -22.95 -26.04 4.79
C THR A 5 -23.79 -24.76 4.59
N ASP A 6 -23.25 -23.58 4.89
CA ASP A 6 -23.90 -22.28 4.75
C ASP A 6 -23.30 -21.49 3.59
N ARG A 7 -23.90 -21.69 2.41
CA ARG A 7 -23.56 -20.97 1.17
C ARG A 7 -23.63 -19.45 1.33
N ALA A 8 -24.57 -18.94 2.13
CA ALA A 8 -24.70 -17.50 2.33
C ALA A 8 -23.50 -16.93 3.11
N PHE A 9 -22.94 -17.71 4.05
CA PHE A 9 -21.72 -17.31 4.74
C PHE A 9 -20.49 -17.30 3.82
N GLU A 10 -20.33 -18.34 2.97
CA GLU A 10 -19.25 -18.36 1.97
C GLU A 10 -19.36 -17.19 0.98
N GLU A 11 -20.58 -16.86 0.53
CA GLU A 11 -20.83 -15.68 -0.31
C GLU A 11 -20.44 -14.37 0.39
N GLN A 12 -20.71 -14.23 1.69
CA GLN A 12 -20.31 -13.05 2.47
C GLN A 12 -18.78 -12.95 2.66
N LEU A 13 -18.09 -14.07 2.86
CA LEU A 13 -16.62 -14.09 2.88
C LEU A 13 -16.04 -13.73 1.51
N GLY A 14 -16.70 -14.15 0.43
CA GLY A 14 -16.35 -13.73 -0.93
C GLY A 14 -16.50 -12.22 -1.12
N GLN A 15 -17.61 -11.64 -0.67
CA GLN A 15 -17.84 -10.18 -0.71
C GLN A 15 -16.74 -9.41 0.02
N LEU A 16 -16.30 -9.91 1.19
CA LEU A 16 -15.24 -9.29 1.96
C LEU A 16 -13.92 -9.24 1.18
N ARG A 17 -13.54 -10.33 0.50
CA ARG A 17 -12.35 -10.37 -0.35
C ARG A 17 -12.47 -9.42 -1.54
N THR A 18 -13.62 -9.39 -2.19
CA THR A 18 -13.87 -8.50 -3.33
C THR A 18 -13.73 -7.04 -2.91
N ALA A 19 -14.32 -6.63 -1.78
CA ALA A 19 -14.24 -5.26 -1.30
C ALA A 19 -12.80 -4.81 -1.02
N VAL A 20 -11.98 -5.68 -0.41
CA VAL A 20 -10.54 -5.41 -0.19
C VAL A 20 -9.79 -5.22 -1.52
N LEU A 21 -10.09 -6.04 -2.55
CA LEU A 21 -9.46 -5.89 -3.86
C LEU A 21 -9.89 -4.62 -4.59
N GLU A 22 -11.16 -4.25 -4.49
CA GLU A 22 -11.67 -3.00 -5.05
C GLU A 22 -11.00 -1.79 -4.40
N MET A 23 -10.90 -1.78 -3.07
CA MET A 23 -10.15 -0.76 -2.33
C MET A 23 -8.67 -0.74 -2.73
N GLY A 24 -8.04 -1.90 -2.84
CA GLY A 24 -6.63 -2.02 -3.25
C GLY A 24 -6.36 -1.49 -4.65
N GLY A 25 -7.25 -1.77 -5.61
CA GLY A 25 -7.15 -1.24 -6.97
C GLY A 25 -7.29 0.28 -7.05
N LEU A 26 -8.20 0.85 -6.24
CA LEU A 26 -8.37 2.31 -6.13
C LEU A 26 -7.10 2.97 -5.58
N VAL A 27 -6.53 2.42 -4.52
CA VAL A 27 -5.33 2.95 -3.89
C VAL A 27 -4.11 2.81 -4.81
N GLU A 28 -3.98 1.70 -5.54
CA GLU A 28 -2.91 1.53 -6.55
C GLU A 28 -3.02 2.59 -7.67
N GLU A 29 -4.24 2.89 -8.12
CA GLU A 29 -4.49 3.94 -9.12
C GLU A 29 -4.13 5.33 -8.58
N GLN A 30 -4.52 5.64 -7.33
CA GLN A 30 -4.22 6.92 -6.69
C GLN A 30 -2.71 7.18 -6.59
N ILE A 31 -1.90 6.18 -6.24
CA ILE A 31 -0.43 6.31 -6.23
C ILE A 31 0.07 6.69 -7.63
N GLY A 32 -0.40 6.00 -8.66
CA GLY A 32 -0.05 6.28 -10.05
C GLY A 32 -0.45 7.69 -10.48
N GLN A 33 -1.65 8.14 -10.10
CA GLN A 33 -2.15 9.49 -10.41
C GLN A 33 -1.37 10.57 -9.67
N ALA A 34 -1.06 10.38 -8.38
CA ALA A 34 -0.28 11.33 -7.58
C ALA A 34 1.14 11.53 -8.14
N VAL A 35 1.82 10.44 -8.52
CA VAL A 35 3.16 10.50 -9.11
C VAL A 35 3.12 11.08 -10.52
N ARG A 36 2.08 10.78 -11.30
CA ARG A 36 1.86 11.41 -12.60
C ARG A 36 1.63 12.91 -12.45
N ALA A 37 0.83 13.34 -11.47
CA ALA A 37 0.58 14.75 -11.19
C ALA A 37 1.88 15.48 -10.83
N LEU A 38 2.74 14.86 -10.02
CA LEU A 38 4.06 15.40 -9.69
C LEU A 38 4.97 15.56 -10.91
N THR A 39 5.08 14.51 -11.74
CA THR A 39 6.00 14.50 -12.88
C THR A 39 5.55 15.39 -14.02
N GLN A 40 4.24 15.48 -14.25
CA GLN A 40 3.64 16.32 -15.30
C GLN A 40 3.30 17.73 -14.80
N ARG A 41 3.43 17.98 -13.49
CA ARG A 41 3.06 19.23 -12.82
C ARG A 41 1.61 19.60 -13.07
N ASP A 42 0.76 18.58 -13.01
CA ASP A 42 -0.68 18.66 -13.25
C ASP A 42 -1.39 18.85 -11.91
N GLU A 43 -1.59 20.11 -11.51
CA GLU A 43 -2.29 20.46 -10.27
C GLU A 43 -3.74 19.96 -10.25
N ALA A 44 -4.41 19.94 -11.42
CA ALA A 44 -5.79 19.48 -11.51
C ALA A 44 -5.88 17.97 -11.21
N LEU A 45 -4.93 17.17 -11.72
CA LEU A 45 -4.84 15.75 -11.39
C LEU A 45 -4.51 15.52 -9.91
N ALA A 46 -3.63 16.34 -9.32
CA ALA A 46 -3.32 16.25 -7.89
C ALA A 46 -4.56 16.51 -7.03
N HIS A 47 -5.30 17.59 -7.29
CA HIS A 47 -6.55 17.88 -6.58
C HIS A 47 -7.60 16.77 -6.74
N ALA A 48 -7.78 16.27 -7.97
CA ALA A 48 -8.70 15.16 -8.22
C ALA A 48 -8.30 13.87 -7.49
N THR A 49 -6.99 13.64 -7.29
CA THR A 49 -6.49 12.48 -6.54
C THR A 49 -6.86 12.61 -5.06
N ILE A 50 -6.64 13.79 -4.46
CA ILE A 50 -6.99 14.10 -3.06
C ILE A 50 -8.50 13.95 -2.84
N GLU A 51 -9.34 14.51 -3.72
CA GLU A 51 -10.80 14.43 -3.58
C GLU A 51 -11.33 12.98 -3.65
N ARG A 52 -10.67 12.10 -4.42
CA ARG A 52 -11.07 10.70 -4.58
C ARG A 52 -10.81 9.85 -3.34
N ASP A 53 -9.95 10.30 -2.42
CA ASP A 53 -9.60 9.60 -1.19
C ASP A 53 -10.80 9.28 -0.29
N HIS A 54 -11.85 10.09 -0.33
CA HIS A 54 -13.12 9.79 0.34
C HIS A 54 -13.72 8.44 -0.06
N THR A 55 -13.42 7.94 -1.26
CA THR A 55 -13.88 6.61 -1.70
C THR A 55 -13.17 5.50 -0.92
N VAL A 56 -11.87 5.64 -0.66
CA VAL A 56 -11.06 4.69 0.12
C VAL A 56 -11.56 4.66 1.56
N ASN A 57 -11.78 5.84 2.16
CA ASN A 57 -12.36 5.97 3.50
C ASN A 57 -13.74 5.30 3.64
N ARG A 58 -14.56 5.35 2.58
CA ARG A 58 -15.85 4.65 2.58
C ARG A 58 -15.66 3.13 2.56
N PHE A 59 -14.75 2.61 1.72
CA PHE A 59 -14.44 1.18 1.69
C PHE A 59 -13.92 0.67 3.04
N ASP A 60 -13.09 1.46 3.72
CA ASP A 60 -12.60 1.15 5.07
C ASP A 60 -13.75 0.86 6.04
N VAL A 61 -14.70 1.80 6.14
CA VAL A 61 -15.90 1.65 6.99
C VAL A 61 -16.79 0.47 6.56
N GLU A 62 -17.01 0.29 5.25
CA GLU A 62 -17.86 -0.79 4.73
C GLU A 62 -17.27 -2.18 5.03
N ILE A 63 -15.95 -2.34 4.90
CA ILE A 63 -15.25 -3.59 5.18
C ILE A 63 -15.26 -3.89 6.68
N ASP A 64 -15.07 -2.87 7.53
CA ASP A 64 -15.14 -2.99 8.98
C ASP A 64 -16.53 -3.42 9.45
N ASP A 65 -17.58 -2.77 8.95
CA ASP A 65 -18.97 -3.11 9.28
C ASP A 65 -19.34 -4.54 8.86
N LEU A 66 -18.94 -4.97 7.65
CA LEU A 66 -19.16 -6.32 7.18
C LEU A 66 -18.41 -7.35 8.04
N SER A 67 -17.16 -7.06 8.38
CA SER A 67 -16.33 -7.92 9.23
C SER A 67 -16.95 -8.10 10.62
N LEU A 68 -17.35 -7.00 11.27
CA LEU A 68 -18.00 -7.03 12.59
C LEU A 68 -19.31 -7.82 12.55
N LYS A 69 -20.12 -7.61 11.51
CA LYS A 69 -21.37 -8.34 11.30
C LYS A 69 -21.13 -9.85 11.16
N LEU A 70 -20.10 -10.26 10.43
CA LEU A 70 -19.75 -11.68 10.28
C LEU A 70 -19.29 -12.29 11.60
N LEU A 71 -18.44 -11.59 12.36
CA LEU A 71 -17.99 -12.04 13.68
C LEU A 71 -19.18 -12.22 14.65
N ALA A 72 -20.09 -11.25 14.69
CA ALA A 72 -21.23 -11.26 15.60
C ALA A 72 -22.29 -12.32 15.24
N LEU A 73 -22.60 -12.49 13.96
CA LEU A 73 -23.71 -13.34 13.52
C LEU A 73 -23.32 -14.79 13.26
N ARG A 74 -22.06 -15.07 12.93
CA ARG A 74 -21.63 -16.38 12.44
C ARG A 74 -20.71 -17.15 13.39
N GLN A 75 -20.15 -16.49 14.41
CA GLN A 75 -19.20 -17.08 15.35
C GLN A 75 -18.09 -17.91 14.65
N PRO A 76 -17.39 -17.31 13.67
CA PRO A 76 -16.43 -18.02 12.84
C PRO A 76 -15.27 -18.55 13.68
N ALA A 77 -14.70 -19.67 13.25
CA ALA A 77 -13.60 -20.33 13.96
C ALA A 77 -12.42 -20.61 13.01
N ALA A 78 -11.24 -20.79 13.61
CA ALA A 78 -10.02 -21.19 12.92
C ALA A 78 -9.73 -20.36 11.64
N ARG A 79 -9.92 -20.95 10.44
CA ARG A 79 -9.58 -20.33 9.15
C ARG A 79 -10.44 -19.11 8.86
N ASP A 80 -11.75 -19.19 9.08
CA ASP A 80 -12.66 -18.08 8.77
C ASP A 80 -12.43 -16.89 9.71
N LEU A 81 -12.15 -17.17 10.99
CA LEU A 81 -11.78 -16.14 11.95
C LEU A 81 -10.48 -15.44 11.55
N ARG A 82 -9.47 -16.20 11.10
CA ARG A 82 -8.22 -15.62 10.60
C ARG A 82 -8.45 -14.79 9.34
N LEU A 83 -9.28 -15.25 8.40
CA LEU A 83 -9.61 -14.48 7.20
C LEU A 83 -10.23 -13.12 7.56
N ILE A 84 -11.26 -13.11 8.42
CA ILE A 84 -11.96 -11.87 8.78
C ILE A 84 -11.02 -10.92 9.56
N THR A 85 -10.26 -11.44 10.52
CA THR A 85 -9.32 -10.61 11.31
C THR A 85 -8.11 -10.12 10.52
N THR A 86 -7.63 -10.90 9.55
CA THR A 86 -6.61 -10.46 8.58
C THR A 86 -7.17 -9.38 7.66
N THR A 87 -8.42 -9.53 7.19
CA THR A 87 -9.06 -8.52 6.32
C THR A 87 -9.10 -7.17 7.00
N LEU A 88 -9.59 -7.08 8.25
CA LEU A 88 -9.58 -5.83 9.03
C LEU A 88 -8.20 -5.15 9.05
N LYS A 89 -7.13 -5.93 9.22
CA LYS A 89 -5.76 -5.40 9.27
C LYS A 89 -5.27 -4.92 7.90
N ILE A 90 -5.54 -5.69 6.85
CA ILE A 90 -5.20 -5.32 5.48
C ILE A 90 -5.93 -4.03 5.07
N THR A 91 -7.21 -3.88 5.44
CA THR A 91 -7.99 -2.66 5.18
C THR A 91 -7.32 -1.43 5.78
N THR A 92 -6.87 -1.51 7.04
CA THR A 92 -6.10 -0.42 7.66
C THR A 92 -4.81 -0.11 6.89
N ASP A 93 -4.04 -1.12 6.47
CA ASP A 93 -2.83 -0.90 5.67
C ASP A 93 -3.17 -0.24 4.31
N LEU A 94 -4.30 -0.60 3.67
CA LEU A 94 -4.76 0.02 2.43
C LEU A 94 -5.17 1.49 2.62
N GLU A 95 -5.88 1.83 3.69
CA GLU A 95 -6.21 3.22 4.04
C GLU A 95 -4.93 4.07 4.20
N ARG A 96 -3.93 3.53 4.90
CA ARG A 96 -2.63 4.20 5.06
C ARG A 96 -1.89 4.42 3.76
N ILE A 97 -2.01 3.51 2.81
CA ILE A 97 -1.44 3.69 1.48
C ILE A 97 -2.21 4.79 0.70
N GLY A 98 -3.54 4.86 0.85
CA GLY A 98 -4.37 5.95 0.32
C GLY A 98 -3.90 7.32 0.85
N ASP A 99 -3.70 7.44 2.17
CA ASP A 99 -3.11 8.62 2.81
C ASP A 99 -1.76 9.01 2.17
N MET A 100 -0.88 8.03 1.91
CA MET A 100 0.41 8.30 1.27
C MET A 100 0.24 8.87 -0.14
N ALA A 101 -0.71 8.35 -0.92
CA ALA A 101 -1.02 8.89 -2.26
C ALA A 101 -1.52 10.34 -2.18
N THR A 102 -2.39 10.63 -1.23
CA THR A 102 -2.87 11.99 -0.92
C THR A 102 -1.71 12.93 -0.57
N HIS A 103 -0.80 12.53 0.32
CA HIS A 103 0.37 13.33 0.67
C HIS A 103 1.33 13.55 -0.51
N ILE A 104 1.48 12.58 -1.42
CA ILE A 104 2.27 12.77 -2.65
C ILE A 104 1.61 13.83 -3.54
N ALA A 105 0.29 13.80 -3.69
CA ALA A 105 -0.46 14.77 -4.47
C ALA A 105 -0.36 16.19 -3.88
N GLU A 106 -0.37 16.35 -2.54
CA GLU A 106 -0.10 17.64 -1.90
C GLU A 106 1.28 18.18 -2.25
N ARG A 107 2.32 17.34 -2.18
CA ARG A 107 3.69 17.74 -2.57
C ARG A 107 3.76 18.07 -4.07
N ALA A 108 2.98 17.41 -4.91
CA ALA A 108 2.88 17.72 -6.34
C ALA A 108 2.35 19.14 -6.57
N ILE A 109 1.29 19.56 -5.85
CA ILE A 109 0.74 20.92 -5.90
C ILE A 109 1.80 21.94 -5.48
N GLU A 110 2.48 21.71 -4.35
CA GLU A 110 3.51 22.63 -3.86
C GLU A 110 4.70 22.78 -4.81
N LEU A 111 5.02 21.74 -5.59
CA LEU A 111 6.12 21.72 -6.55
C LEU A 111 5.71 22.21 -7.95
N ALA A 112 4.40 22.26 -8.25
CA ALA A 112 3.92 22.65 -9.56
C ALA A 112 4.29 24.09 -9.94
N ALA A 113 4.36 25.01 -8.97
CA ALA A 113 4.77 26.40 -9.18
C ALA A 113 6.30 26.62 -9.18
N GLU A 114 7.09 25.59 -8.87
CA GLU A 114 8.52 25.72 -8.54
C GLU A 114 9.43 25.18 -9.65
N VAL A 115 10.54 25.85 -9.96
CA VAL A 115 11.46 25.32 -11.00
C VAL A 115 11.98 23.94 -10.56
N PRO A 116 11.95 22.89 -11.42
CA PRO A 116 12.42 21.56 -11.02
C PRO A 116 13.92 21.61 -10.75
N ILE A 117 14.34 20.96 -9.68
CA ILE A 117 15.77 20.86 -9.36
C ILE A 117 16.49 19.84 -10.26
N LYS A 118 15.76 18.84 -10.76
CA LYS A 118 16.25 17.75 -11.60
C LYS A 118 15.11 17.07 -12.37
N PRO A 119 15.39 16.26 -13.42
CA PRO A 119 14.43 15.32 -13.97
C PRO A 119 14.04 14.22 -12.95
N TYR A 120 12.74 13.92 -12.85
CA TYR A 120 12.23 12.93 -11.90
C TYR A 120 12.23 11.52 -12.50
N ILE A 121 13.39 10.86 -12.51
CA ILE A 121 13.54 9.49 -13.04
C ILE A 121 13.30 8.45 -11.93
N ASP A 122 13.86 8.67 -10.73
CA ASP A 122 13.82 7.69 -9.65
C ASP A 122 12.45 7.60 -8.98
N ILE A 123 11.71 8.70 -8.87
CA ILE A 123 10.37 8.72 -8.24
C ILE A 123 9.38 7.83 -9.01
N PRO A 124 9.21 7.94 -10.34
CA PRO A 124 8.39 6.99 -11.10
C PRO A 124 8.80 5.54 -10.91
N ARG A 125 10.11 5.26 -10.90
CA ARG A 125 10.63 3.91 -10.68
C ARG A 125 10.26 3.38 -9.29
N MET A 126 10.37 4.21 -8.24
CA MET A 126 9.93 3.84 -6.89
C MET A 126 8.43 3.57 -6.84
N ALA A 127 7.63 4.38 -7.54
CA ALA A 127 6.19 4.19 -7.62
C ALA A 127 5.81 2.87 -8.31
N ASP A 128 6.50 2.50 -9.39
CA ASP A 128 6.28 1.23 -10.08
C ASP A 128 6.61 0.04 -9.17
N VAL A 129 7.70 0.11 -8.41
CA VAL A 129 8.07 -0.93 -7.43
C VAL A 129 7.03 -1.03 -6.31
N ALA A 130 6.65 0.09 -5.70
CA ALA A 130 5.65 0.14 -4.62
C ALA A 130 4.29 -0.43 -5.06
N ARG A 131 3.82 -0.04 -6.25
CA ARG A 131 2.57 -0.53 -6.83
C ARG A 131 2.64 -2.02 -7.18
N ASP A 132 3.79 -2.51 -7.64
CA ASP A 132 3.98 -3.94 -7.87
C ASP A 132 3.97 -4.76 -6.58
N MET A 133 4.61 -4.26 -5.51
CA MET A 133 4.55 -4.89 -4.19
C MET A 133 3.12 -4.97 -3.67
N LEU A 134 2.36 -3.87 -3.75
CA LEU A 134 0.95 -3.84 -3.36
C LEU A 134 0.10 -4.83 -4.17
N ARG A 135 0.24 -4.83 -5.51
CA ARG A 135 -0.48 -5.76 -6.39
C ARG A 135 -0.16 -7.21 -6.05
N ARG A 136 1.12 -7.56 -5.86
CA ARG A 136 1.54 -8.93 -5.49
C ARG A 136 1.06 -9.34 -4.11
N SER A 137 1.01 -8.43 -3.13
CA SER A 137 0.51 -8.75 -1.78
C SER A 137 -1.00 -9.03 -1.79
N LEU A 138 -1.77 -8.30 -2.59
CA LEU A 138 -3.20 -8.54 -2.80
C LEU A 138 -3.48 -9.81 -3.61
N ASP A 139 -2.68 -10.08 -4.66
CA ASP A 139 -2.74 -11.34 -5.40
C ASP A 139 -2.49 -12.55 -4.46
N ALA A 140 -1.49 -12.43 -3.58
CA ALA A 140 -1.19 -13.43 -2.57
C ALA A 140 -2.35 -13.64 -1.60
N PHE A 141 -3.02 -12.57 -1.18
CA PHE A 141 -4.19 -12.64 -0.29
C PHE A 141 -5.35 -13.43 -0.90
N VAL A 142 -5.68 -13.18 -2.17
CA VAL A 142 -6.79 -13.85 -2.84
C VAL A 142 -6.48 -15.30 -3.15
N ARG A 143 -5.24 -15.58 -3.58
CA ARG A 143 -4.79 -16.92 -3.95
C ARG A 143 -4.37 -17.76 -2.74
N GLU A 144 -4.31 -17.15 -1.56
CA GLU A 144 -3.75 -17.75 -0.35
C GLU A 144 -2.31 -18.26 -0.57
N ASP A 145 -1.55 -17.52 -1.38
CA ASP A 145 -0.22 -17.89 -1.85
C ASP A 145 0.85 -17.33 -0.92
N THR A 146 1.37 -18.19 -0.04
CA THR A 146 2.39 -17.81 0.93
C THR A 146 3.77 -17.60 0.32
N GLU A 147 4.07 -18.26 -0.80
CA GLU A 147 5.37 -18.10 -1.49
C GLU A 147 5.43 -16.73 -2.17
N LEU A 148 4.34 -16.34 -2.85
CA LEU A 148 4.20 -15.00 -3.41
C LEU A 148 4.27 -13.94 -2.31
N ALA A 149 3.58 -14.12 -1.19
CA ALA A 149 3.66 -13.20 -0.05
C ALA A 149 5.10 -13.05 0.47
N LEU A 150 5.84 -14.15 0.66
CA LEU A 150 7.25 -14.09 1.09
C LEU A 150 8.11 -13.32 0.08
N SER A 151 7.86 -13.48 -1.21
CA SER A 151 8.58 -12.73 -2.25
C SER A 151 8.33 -11.21 -2.22
N VAL A 152 7.20 -10.76 -1.64
CA VAL A 152 6.94 -9.33 -1.43
C VAL A 152 7.80 -8.82 -0.28
N CYS A 153 7.84 -9.53 0.84
CA CYS A 153 8.69 -9.16 1.98
C CYS A 153 10.17 -9.02 1.58
N LEU A 154 10.65 -9.86 0.65
CA LEU A 154 12.03 -9.79 0.15
C LEU A 154 12.27 -8.66 -0.87
N ALA A 155 11.21 -8.10 -1.47
CA ALA A 155 11.32 -7.02 -2.46
C ALA A 155 11.47 -5.64 -1.80
N ASP A 156 11.14 -5.53 -0.51
CA ASP A 156 11.21 -4.32 0.31
C ASP A 156 12.60 -3.65 0.28
N ASP A 157 13.66 -4.46 0.39
CA ASP A 157 15.05 -4.01 0.25
C ASP A 157 15.31 -3.16 -1.01
N THR A 158 14.55 -3.41 -2.10
CA THR A 158 14.69 -2.67 -3.36
C THR A 158 14.18 -1.24 -3.23
N ILE A 159 13.06 -1.02 -2.54
CA ILE A 159 12.50 0.32 -2.40
C ILE A 159 13.31 1.17 -1.43
N ASP A 160 13.84 0.55 -0.37
CA ASP A 160 14.75 1.18 0.60
C ASP A 160 16.02 1.69 -0.07
N GLN A 161 16.65 0.85 -0.91
CA GLN A 161 17.84 1.23 -1.64
C GLN A 161 17.59 2.41 -2.60
N LEU A 162 16.42 2.45 -3.25
CA LEU A 162 16.02 3.57 -4.10
C LEU A 162 15.80 4.85 -3.29
N HIS A 163 15.14 4.74 -2.13
CA HIS A 163 14.95 5.85 -1.21
C HIS A 163 16.29 6.45 -0.78
N GLU A 164 17.22 5.62 -0.32
CA GLU A 164 18.55 6.06 0.10
C GLU A 164 19.35 6.69 -1.04
N GLN A 165 19.29 6.13 -2.25
CA GLN A 165 19.95 6.68 -3.42
C GLN A 165 19.44 8.10 -3.70
N LEU A 166 18.11 8.27 -3.74
CA LEU A 166 17.49 9.57 -3.97
C LEU A 166 17.79 10.56 -2.84
N PHE A 167 17.85 10.10 -1.59
CA PHE A 167 18.26 10.92 -0.45
C PHE A 167 19.67 11.50 -0.64
N ARG A 168 20.66 10.65 -0.97
CA ARG A 168 22.05 11.07 -1.19
C ARG A 168 22.18 12.06 -2.34
N GLU A 169 21.43 11.84 -3.42
CA GLU A 169 21.40 12.75 -4.55
C GLU A 169 20.76 14.10 -4.20
N LEU A 170 19.60 14.11 -3.54
CA LEU A 170 18.94 15.35 -3.12
C LEU A 170 19.81 16.15 -2.15
N LEU A 171 20.55 15.47 -1.27
CA LEU A 171 21.51 16.10 -0.37
C LEU A 171 22.61 16.84 -1.13
N SER A 172 23.12 16.31 -2.26
CA SER A 172 24.15 17.04 -3.04
C SER A 172 23.59 18.33 -3.64
N TYR A 173 22.35 18.34 -4.12
CA TYR A 173 21.69 19.57 -4.59
C TYR A 173 21.56 20.62 -3.47
N MET A 174 21.18 20.18 -2.26
CA MET A 174 21.07 21.08 -1.10
C MET A 174 22.41 21.71 -0.71
N VAL A 175 23.49 20.92 -0.75
CA VAL A 175 24.85 21.38 -0.43
C VAL A 175 25.38 22.34 -1.49
N GLU A 176 25.16 22.03 -2.77
CA GLU A 176 25.63 22.86 -3.89
C GLU A 176 24.88 24.21 -3.94
N ASN A 177 23.57 24.21 -3.69
CA ASN A 177 22.75 25.42 -3.71
C ASN A 177 21.66 25.40 -2.61
N PRO A 178 21.82 26.19 -1.53
CA PRO A 178 20.84 26.30 -0.45
C PRO A 178 19.42 26.70 -0.87
N ALA A 179 19.26 27.39 -2.01
CA ALA A 179 17.93 27.73 -2.55
C ALA A 179 17.13 26.51 -3.06
N THR A 180 17.74 25.32 -3.12
CA THR A 180 17.07 24.08 -3.49
C THR A 180 16.47 23.33 -2.30
N VAL A 181 16.86 23.68 -1.06
CA VAL A 181 16.53 22.92 0.16
C VAL A 181 15.04 22.64 0.30
N SER A 182 14.17 23.63 0.12
CA SER A 182 12.73 23.45 0.25
C SER A 182 12.16 22.46 -0.79
N ARG A 183 12.57 22.59 -2.06
CA ARG A 183 12.12 21.70 -3.15
C ARG A 183 12.66 20.28 -2.98
N ALA A 184 13.92 20.15 -2.59
CA ALA A 184 14.56 18.86 -2.34
C ALA A 184 13.92 18.15 -1.13
N MET A 185 13.54 18.87 -0.06
CA MET A 185 12.80 18.30 1.07
C MET A 185 11.43 17.76 0.65
N ARG A 186 10.67 18.48 -0.18
CA ARG A 186 9.38 18.01 -0.70
C ARG A 186 9.53 16.71 -1.50
N LEU A 187 10.56 16.61 -2.35
CA LEU A 187 10.86 15.38 -3.09
C LEU A 187 11.32 14.24 -2.19
N LEU A 188 12.04 14.54 -1.11
CA LEU A 188 12.41 13.54 -0.11
C LEU A 188 11.19 12.99 0.62
N PHE A 189 10.20 13.83 0.94
CA PHE A 189 8.94 13.36 1.49
C PHE A 189 8.20 12.44 0.51
N VAL A 190 8.12 12.79 -0.78
CA VAL A 190 7.53 11.90 -1.81
C VAL A 190 8.24 10.54 -1.82
N SER A 191 9.58 10.55 -1.82
CA SER A 191 10.38 9.33 -1.75
C SER A 191 10.05 8.49 -0.50
N LYS A 192 9.94 9.13 0.67
CA LYS A 192 9.61 8.46 1.92
C LYS A 192 8.18 7.91 1.92
N TYR A 193 7.22 8.62 1.33
CA TYR A 193 5.85 8.13 1.22
C TYR A 193 5.78 6.88 0.34
N LEU A 194 6.53 6.83 -0.76
CA LEU A 194 6.62 5.64 -1.61
C LEU A 194 7.27 4.45 -0.90
N GLU A 195 8.35 4.68 -0.15
CA GLU A 195 8.95 3.63 0.70
C GLU A 195 7.94 3.09 1.72
N ARG A 196 7.17 3.97 2.39
CA ARG A 196 6.10 3.54 3.30
C ARG A 196 4.99 2.73 2.62
N VAL A 197 4.73 2.95 1.33
CA VAL A 197 3.82 2.06 0.57
C VAL A 197 4.41 0.65 0.48
N GLY A 198 5.71 0.53 0.28
CA GLY A 198 6.45 -0.73 0.36
C GLY A 198 6.27 -1.41 1.72
N ASP A 199 6.51 -0.68 2.81
CA ASP A 199 6.31 -1.17 4.19
C ASP A 199 4.90 -1.75 4.39
N HIS A 200 3.87 -1.00 3.99
CA HIS A 200 2.48 -1.44 4.13
C HIS A 200 2.15 -2.64 3.22
N ALA A 201 2.72 -2.70 2.01
CA ALA A 201 2.58 -3.89 1.16
C ALA A 201 3.25 -5.13 1.79
N THR A 202 4.39 -4.96 2.45
CA THR A 202 5.07 -6.00 3.24
C THR A 202 4.21 -6.45 4.42
N ASN A 203 3.61 -5.52 5.17
CA ASN A 203 2.67 -5.86 6.25
C ASN A 203 1.51 -6.73 5.74
N ILE A 204 0.90 -6.35 4.62
CA ILE A 204 -0.19 -7.13 3.98
C ILE A 204 0.30 -8.55 3.67
N ALA A 205 1.48 -8.69 3.06
CA ALA A 205 2.04 -10.00 2.73
C ALA A 205 2.29 -10.87 3.99
N GLU A 206 2.82 -10.30 5.07
CA GLU A 206 2.98 -11.00 6.34
C GLU A 206 1.63 -11.45 6.93
N MET A 207 0.57 -10.65 6.77
CA MET A 207 -0.78 -11.02 7.20
C MET A 207 -1.36 -12.18 6.37
N VAL A 208 -1.04 -12.28 5.08
CA VAL A 208 -1.41 -13.43 4.24
C VAL A 208 -0.77 -14.71 4.77
N ILE A 209 0.52 -14.66 5.13
CA ILE A 209 1.23 -15.82 5.68
C ILE A 209 0.59 -16.26 6.99
N PHE A 210 0.26 -15.31 7.88
CA PHE A 210 -0.47 -15.61 9.11
C PHE A 210 -1.86 -16.21 8.83
N MET A 211 -2.61 -15.65 7.88
CA MET A 211 -3.95 -16.12 7.53
C MET A 211 -3.93 -17.61 7.13
N VAL A 212 -2.97 -18.00 6.28
CA VAL A 212 -2.85 -19.36 5.75
C VAL A 212 -2.22 -20.31 6.77
N LYS A 213 -1.05 -19.97 7.31
CA LYS A 213 -0.23 -20.87 8.15
C LYS A 213 -0.61 -20.84 9.62
N GLY A 214 -1.34 -19.81 10.08
CA GLY A 214 -1.67 -19.59 11.49
C GLY A 214 -0.46 -19.19 12.35
N ARG A 215 0.66 -18.84 11.73
CA ARG A 215 1.89 -18.40 12.41
C ARG A 215 2.31 -17.04 11.86
N SER A 216 2.66 -16.13 12.75
CA SER A 216 3.15 -14.81 12.36
C SER A 216 4.66 -14.88 12.12
N ILE A 217 5.11 -14.30 11.01
CA ILE A 217 6.53 -14.06 10.73
C ILE A 217 6.97 -12.62 11.05
N ARG A 218 6.03 -11.79 11.52
CA ARG A 218 6.28 -10.39 11.90
C ARG A 218 7.35 -10.28 12.97
N HIS A 219 8.19 -9.26 12.86
CA HIS A 219 9.28 -8.96 13.80
C HIS A 219 10.32 -10.09 13.96
N MET A 220 10.45 -10.98 12.97
CA MET A 220 11.53 -11.95 12.93
C MET A 220 12.82 -11.29 12.41
N ASP A 221 13.95 -11.50 13.11
CA ASP A 221 15.26 -10.97 12.70
C ASP A 221 15.73 -11.49 11.32
N LYS A 222 15.20 -12.64 10.90
CA LYS A 222 15.45 -13.23 9.57
C LYS A 222 14.19 -13.86 9.04
N LEU A 223 13.82 -13.47 7.82
CA LEU A 223 12.76 -14.14 7.08
C LEU A 223 13.14 -15.61 6.82
N PRO A 224 12.19 -16.55 6.98
CA PRO A 224 12.43 -17.95 6.68
C PRO A 224 12.68 -18.12 5.17
N ARG A 225 13.57 -19.05 4.80
CA ARG A 225 13.85 -19.35 3.37
C ARG A 225 12.70 -20.09 2.68
N GLU A 226 11.87 -20.79 3.47
CA GLU A 226 10.72 -21.60 3.04
C GLU A 226 9.63 -21.56 4.14
N LEU A 227 8.34 -21.61 3.76
CA LEU A 227 7.17 -21.43 4.64
C LEU A 227 6.31 -22.68 4.84
#